data_AF-A0A9W8BH97-F1
#
_entry.id   AF-A0A9W8BH97-F1
#
_cell.length_a   1.000
_cell.length_b   1.000
_cell.length_c   1.000
_cell.angle_alpha   90.00
_cell.angle_beta   90.00
_cell.angle_gamma   90.00
#
_symmetry.space_group_name_H-M   'P 1'
#
loop_
_entity.id
_entity.type
_entity.pdbx_description
1 polymer ?
#
loop_
_entity_poly.entity_id
_entity_poly.type
_entity_poly.pdbx_seq_one_letter_code
_entity_poly.pdbx_strand_id
1 'polypeptide(L)'
;MKFTGKPKVLQAGTAFNVGYNANNISPITTRPIQGPCTFYMANATSKGNGASWFKIAEIVGKDDKWCSEVIQETMYSSSLIIPAGLNPGNYILRTEVIDLPKGDMTADDFTRGPHFYVNCMAVQVTSDGTDTPKGNKIPGIYNNMEEKFWVDGSVSANVATFKIPGPQVYTPSTPRGTT
;
A
#
# COMPACT_ATOMS: atom_id res chain seq x y z
N MET A 1 -9.21 -11.82 9.49
CA MET A 1 -9.59 -10.44 9.88
C MET A 1 -11.10 -10.36 10.03
N LYS A 2 -11.62 -9.85 11.15
CA LYS A 2 -13.05 -9.50 11.30
C LYS A 2 -13.14 -7.97 11.23
N PHE A 3 -13.80 -7.44 10.21
CA PHE A 3 -14.06 -6.00 10.11
C PHE A 3 -15.33 -5.69 10.91
N THR A 4 -15.24 -4.79 11.89
CA THR A 4 -16.38 -4.31 12.67
C THR A 4 -16.90 -3.02 12.02
N GLY A 5 -17.99 -3.11 11.26
CA GLY A 5 -18.60 -1.98 10.55
C GLY A 5 -19.15 -2.35 9.18
N LYS A 6 -20.02 -1.50 8.61
CA LYS A 6 -20.46 -1.66 7.22
C LYS A 6 -19.28 -1.37 6.27
N PRO A 7 -19.09 -2.15 5.19
CA PRO A 7 -18.07 -1.85 4.19
C PRO A 7 -18.24 -0.45 3.62
N LYS A 8 -17.12 0.23 3.33
CA LYS A 8 -17.15 1.51 2.63
C LYS A 8 -17.46 1.25 1.15
N VAL A 9 -18.52 1.85 0.63
CA VAL A 9 -18.84 1.79 -0.81
C VAL A 9 -17.91 2.71 -1.59
N LEU A 10 -17.27 2.19 -2.64
CA LEU A 10 -16.30 2.89 -3.49
C LEU A 10 -16.64 2.66 -4.96
N GLN A 11 -16.66 3.73 -5.76
CA GLN A 11 -16.85 3.65 -7.20
C GLN A 11 -15.51 3.43 -7.90
N ALA A 12 -15.42 2.40 -8.75
CA ALA A 12 -14.25 2.19 -9.58
C ALA A 12 -14.03 3.36 -10.55
N GLY A 13 -12.76 3.69 -10.82
CA GLY A 13 -12.34 4.84 -11.61
C GLY A 13 -12.29 6.17 -10.84
N THR A 14 -12.72 6.20 -9.58
CA THR A 14 -12.75 7.42 -8.76
C THR A 14 -11.61 7.47 -7.74
N ALA A 15 -11.25 8.70 -7.36
CA ALA A 15 -10.30 8.94 -6.26
C ALA A 15 -10.95 8.60 -4.91
N PHE A 16 -10.16 7.98 -4.05
CA PHE A 16 -10.49 7.68 -2.66
C PHE A 16 -9.38 8.21 -1.76
N ASN A 17 -9.75 9.00 -0.75
CA ASN A 17 -8.83 9.50 0.25
C ASN A 17 -8.81 8.56 1.46
N VAL A 18 -7.69 7.90 1.67
CA VAL A 18 -7.40 7.11 2.86
C VAL A 18 -6.95 8.07 3.96
N GLY A 19 -7.70 8.12 5.06
CA GLY A 19 -7.30 8.82 6.28
C GLY A 19 -6.55 7.90 7.23
N TYR A 20 -5.50 8.43 7.84
CA TYR A 20 -4.69 7.78 8.86
C TYR A 20 -4.83 8.54 10.19
N ASN A 21 -4.68 7.84 11.33
CA ASN A 21 -4.76 8.44 12.66
C ASN A 21 -3.74 7.80 13.60
N ALA A 22 -3.56 8.39 14.79
CA ALA A 22 -2.56 7.92 15.77
C ALA A 22 -2.72 6.45 16.19
N ASN A 23 -3.91 5.84 16.05
CA ASN A 23 -4.13 4.43 16.37
C ASN A 23 -3.65 3.49 15.24
N ASN A 24 -3.57 4.00 14.01
CA ASN A 24 -3.29 3.23 12.80
C ASN A 24 -1.90 3.52 12.20
N ILE A 25 -1.24 4.60 12.64
CA ILE A 25 0.10 5.04 12.21
C ILE A 25 0.94 5.62 13.37
N SER A 26 0.77 5.10 14.59
CA SER A 26 1.29 5.70 15.84
C SER A 26 2.75 6.22 15.79
N PRO A 27 3.72 5.51 15.18
CA PRO A 27 5.09 6.03 15.08
C PRO A 27 5.26 7.13 14.03
N ILE A 28 4.44 7.10 12.97
CA ILE A 28 4.39 8.15 11.93
C ILE A 28 3.83 9.45 12.50
N THR A 29 2.94 9.39 13.49
CA THR A 29 2.38 10.60 14.12
C THR A 29 3.27 11.20 15.22
N THR A 30 4.27 10.45 15.70
CA THR A 30 5.13 10.86 16.82
C THR A 30 6.55 11.23 16.39
N ARG A 31 6.98 10.82 15.19
CA ARG A 31 8.26 11.22 14.59
C ARG A 31 8.19 11.18 13.04
N PRO A 32 8.93 12.03 12.32
CA PRO A 32 9.14 11.86 10.89
C PRO A 32 9.75 10.48 10.60
N ILE A 33 9.07 9.70 9.75
CA ILE A 33 9.59 8.45 9.21
C ILE A 33 9.75 8.59 7.71
N GLN A 34 10.68 7.85 7.11
CA GLN A 34 11.00 7.96 5.70
C GLN A 34 10.76 6.63 5.02
N GLY A 35 9.78 6.61 4.11
CA GLY A 35 9.60 5.47 3.24
C GLY A 35 8.33 5.51 2.39
N PRO A 36 8.19 4.51 1.51
CA PRO A 36 7.13 4.47 0.52
C PRO A 36 5.80 4.05 1.14
N CYS A 37 4.73 4.26 0.38
CA CYS A 37 3.41 3.69 0.66
C CYS A 37 3.00 2.72 -0.45
N THR A 38 2.31 1.66 -0.07
CA THR A 38 1.73 0.70 -1.01
C THR A 38 0.28 0.41 -0.67
N PHE A 39 -0.49 0.11 -1.71
CA PHE A 39 -1.92 -0.13 -1.60
C PHE A 39 -2.25 -1.41 -2.37
N TYR A 40 -2.87 -2.36 -1.68
CA TYR A 40 -3.27 -3.64 -2.22
C TYR A 40 -4.76 -3.86 -2.03
N MET A 41 -5.36 -4.62 -2.93
CA MET A 41 -6.70 -5.16 -2.73
C MET A 41 -6.69 -6.68 -2.81
N ALA A 42 -7.64 -7.29 -2.12
CA ALA A 42 -7.93 -8.71 -2.22
C ALA A 42 -9.45 -8.91 -2.20
N ASN A 43 -9.96 -9.86 -2.97
CA ASN A 43 -11.38 -10.22 -2.89
C ASN A 43 -11.69 -10.70 -1.46
N ALA A 44 -12.77 -10.20 -0.86
CA ALA A 44 -13.08 -10.46 0.56
C ALA A 44 -13.32 -11.96 0.86
N THR A 45 -13.70 -12.75 -0.14
CA THR A 45 -13.85 -14.22 0.00
C THR A 45 -12.53 -14.91 0.38
N SER A 46 -11.39 -14.37 -0.06
CA SER A 46 -10.05 -14.88 0.29
C SER A 46 -9.70 -14.68 1.77
N LYS A 47 -10.39 -13.75 2.46
CA LYS A 47 -10.05 -13.31 3.82
C LYS A 47 -8.61 -12.80 3.98
N GLY A 48 -7.97 -12.41 2.88
CA GLY A 48 -6.56 -12.00 2.84
C GLY A 48 -5.55 -13.17 2.85
N ASN A 49 -6.02 -14.41 2.67
CA ASN A 49 -5.18 -15.60 2.66
C ASN A 49 -4.69 -15.94 1.25
N GLY A 50 -3.60 -16.71 1.18
CA GLY A 50 -3.07 -17.22 -0.08
C GLY A 50 -2.61 -16.11 -1.03
N ALA A 51 -2.56 -16.43 -2.32
CA ALA A 51 -2.14 -15.50 -3.36
C ALA A 51 -3.32 -14.60 -3.78
N SER A 52 -3.76 -13.73 -2.89
CA SER A 52 -4.98 -12.92 -3.06
C SER A 52 -4.74 -11.42 -3.23
N TRP A 53 -3.53 -10.94 -2.92
CA TRP A 53 -3.23 -9.50 -2.90
C TRP A 53 -2.69 -9.00 -4.23
N PHE A 54 -3.40 -8.09 -4.89
CA PHE A 54 -2.91 -7.38 -6.07
C PHE A 54 -2.67 -5.91 -5.72
N LYS A 55 -1.55 -5.35 -6.19
CA LYS A 55 -1.16 -3.96 -5.91
C LYS A 55 -1.98 -3.04 -6.81
N ILE A 56 -2.65 -2.04 -6.23
CA ILE A 56 -3.46 -1.07 -6.97
C ILE A 56 -2.79 0.29 -7.09
N ALA A 57 -1.86 0.61 -6.19
CA ALA A 57 -1.06 1.82 -6.23
C ALA A 57 0.21 1.64 -5.39
N GLU A 58 1.22 2.41 -5.73
CA GLU A 58 2.42 2.60 -4.93
C GLU A 58 2.90 4.03 -5.08
N ILE A 59 3.45 4.59 -4.01
CA ILE A 59 3.93 5.96 -3.96
C ILE A 59 5.28 5.91 -3.26
N VAL A 60 6.36 6.19 -3.98
CA VAL A 60 7.69 6.34 -3.36
C VAL A 60 7.71 7.64 -2.56
N GLY A 61 7.31 8.72 -3.22
CA GLY A 61 7.32 10.06 -2.67
C GLY A 61 6.92 11.11 -3.72
N LYS A 62 6.98 12.37 -3.33
CA LYS A 62 6.67 13.53 -4.18
C LYS A 62 7.55 14.71 -3.73
N ASP A 63 8.06 15.48 -4.68
CA ASP A 63 8.84 16.70 -4.42
C ASP A 63 10.00 16.45 -3.43
N ASP A 64 10.80 15.40 -3.68
CA ASP A 64 11.90 14.90 -2.83
C ASP A 64 11.53 14.48 -1.40
N LYS A 65 10.23 14.38 -1.09
CA LYS A 65 9.71 13.85 0.17
C LYS A 65 9.20 12.44 -0.01
N TRP A 66 9.44 11.59 0.98
CA TRP A 66 8.86 10.25 1.04
C TRP A 66 7.34 10.31 1.14
N CYS A 67 6.67 9.25 0.69
CA CYS A 67 5.21 9.16 0.82
C CYS A 67 4.75 9.34 2.29
N SER A 68 5.50 8.77 3.23
CA SER A 68 5.25 8.95 4.66
C SER A 68 5.29 10.42 5.11
N GLU A 69 6.23 11.21 4.60
CA GLU A 69 6.36 12.64 4.88
C GLU A 69 5.21 13.42 4.23
N VAL A 70 4.85 13.09 2.98
CA VAL A 70 3.70 13.69 2.29
C VAL A 70 2.41 13.43 3.08
N ILE A 71 2.20 12.22 3.60
CA ILE A 71 1.03 11.90 4.44
C ILE A 71 0.98 12.78 5.70
N GLN A 72 2.12 13.02 6.35
CA GLN A 72 2.19 13.89 7.53
C GLN A 72 1.77 15.33 7.20
N GLU A 73 2.13 15.82 6.01
CA GLU A 73 1.81 17.18 5.56
C GLU A 73 0.36 17.34 5.06
N THR A 74 -0.28 16.26 4.61
CA THR A 74 -1.66 16.25 4.08
C THR A 74 -2.71 15.90 5.14
N MET A 75 -2.47 16.29 6.39
CA MET A 75 -3.34 15.97 7.53
C MET A 75 -3.58 14.46 7.68
N TYR A 76 -2.53 13.67 7.51
CA TYR A 76 -2.57 12.21 7.62
C TYR A 76 -3.50 11.58 6.58
N SER A 77 -3.38 11.96 5.31
CA SER A 77 -4.20 11.38 4.24
C SER A 77 -3.42 11.05 2.96
N SER A 78 -3.86 10.04 2.23
CA SER A 78 -3.31 9.67 0.93
C SER A 78 -4.44 9.44 -0.07
N SER A 79 -4.31 10.00 -1.27
CA SER A 79 -5.28 9.85 -2.35
C SER A 79 -4.84 8.76 -3.32
N LEU A 80 -5.76 7.83 -3.64
CA LEU A 80 -5.53 6.76 -4.61
C LEU A 80 -6.74 6.58 -5.50
N ILE A 81 -6.55 6.07 -6.71
CA ILE A 81 -7.65 5.76 -7.63
C ILE A 81 -8.04 4.29 -7.46
N ILE A 82 -9.34 4.03 -7.27
CA ILE A 82 -9.86 2.66 -7.32
C ILE A 82 -9.86 2.22 -8.79
N PRO A 83 -9.21 1.12 -9.18
CA PRO A 83 -9.05 0.79 -10.60
C PRO A 83 -10.40 0.53 -11.29
N ALA A 84 -10.62 1.18 -12.44
CA ALA A 84 -11.90 1.16 -13.17
C ALA A 84 -12.31 -0.24 -13.65
N GLY A 85 -11.33 -1.06 -14.03
CA GLY A 85 -11.58 -2.39 -14.59
C GLY A 85 -11.94 -3.48 -13.57
N LEU A 86 -11.83 -3.23 -12.26
CA LEU A 86 -12.17 -4.24 -11.24
C LEU A 86 -13.61 -4.70 -11.37
N ASN A 87 -13.86 -6.00 -11.21
CA ASN A 87 -15.22 -6.50 -11.11
C ASN A 87 -15.92 -6.03 -9.81
N PRO A 88 -17.24 -5.78 -9.84
CA PRO A 88 -17.96 -5.30 -8.67
C PRO A 88 -17.97 -6.37 -7.58
N GLY A 89 -17.91 -5.96 -6.31
CA GLY A 89 -17.92 -6.90 -5.19
C GLY A 89 -17.30 -6.39 -3.91
N ASN A 90 -17.18 -7.29 -2.93
CA ASN A 90 -16.56 -6.99 -1.64
C ASN A 90 -15.06 -7.28 -1.69
N TYR A 91 -14.27 -6.33 -1.22
CA TYR A 91 -12.82 -6.39 -1.18
C TYR A 91 -12.29 -5.99 0.19
N ILE A 92 -11.03 -6.35 0.42
CA ILE A 92 -10.20 -5.82 1.50
C ILE A 92 -9.20 -4.87 0.86
N LEU A 93 -9.24 -3.60 1.23
CA LEU A 93 -8.19 -2.64 0.90
C LEU A 93 -7.15 -2.69 2.02
N ARG A 94 -5.90 -3.00 1.66
CA ARG A 94 -4.74 -3.04 2.55
C ARG A 94 -3.80 -1.89 2.20
N THR A 95 -3.54 -1.02 3.15
CA THR A 95 -2.61 0.08 3.02
C THR A 95 -1.37 -0.22 3.85
N GLU A 96 -0.20 0.10 3.32
CA GLU A 96 1.06 0.00 4.04
C GLU A 96 1.81 1.31 3.91
N VAL A 97 2.29 1.82 5.05
CA VAL A 97 3.42 2.74 5.07
C VAL A 97 4.62 1.95 5.56
N ILE A 98 5.72 2.02 4.82
CA ILE A 98 6.95 1.29 5.15
C ILE A 98 7.94 2.31 5.67
N ASP A 99 8.43 2.16 6.90
CA ASP A 99 9.52 2.97 7.46
C ASP A 99 10.86 2.28 7.15
N LEU A 100 11.75 3.04 6.55
CA LEU A 100 13.10 2.62 6.19
C LEU A 100 14.08 3.31 7.17
N PRO A 101 14.37 2.71 8.34
CA PRO A 101 15.24 3.31 9.33
C PRO A 101 16.66 3.59 8.78
N LYS A 102 17.27 4.72 9.14
CA LYS A 102 18.63 5.05 8.69
C LYS A 102 19.66 4.18 9.41
N GLY A 103 20.42 3.35 8.70
CA GLY A 103 21.50 2.54 9.26
C GLY A 103 21.79 1.25 8.49
N ASP A 104 22.73 0.46 9.00
CA ASP A 104 23.05 -0.89 8.54
C ASP A 104 21.97 -1.88 9.00
N MET A 105 20.85 -1.92 8.28
CA MET A 105 19.80 -2.92 8.51
C MET A 105 20.28 -4.35 8.18
N THR A 106 19.95 -5.26 9.08
CA THR A 106 19.81 -6.69 8.79
C THR A 106 18.36 -7.06 9.13
N ALA A 107 17.68 -7.84 8.30
CA ALA A 107 16.30 -8.29 8.48
C ALA A 107 16.09 -9.09 9.76
N ASP A 108 17.16 -9.68 10.31
CA ASP A 108 17.12 -10.41 11.58
C ASP A 108 17.13 -9.48 12.81
N ASP A 109 17.37 -8.19 12.61
CA ASP A 109 17.30 -7.21 13.68
C ASP A 109 15.96 -6.46 13.60
N PHE A 110 15.03 -6.84 14.49
CA PHE A 110 13.74 -6.17 14.66
C PHE A 110 13.87 -4.66 14.95
N THR A 111 15.04 -4.20 15.38
CA THR A 111 15.32 -2.78 15.61
C THR A 111 15.87 -2.05 14.39
N ARG A 112 16.32 -2.76 13.35
CA ARG A 112 16.97 -2.18 12.17
C ARG A 112 16.30 -2.49 10.83
N GLY A 113 15.51 -3.55 10.66
CA GLY A 113 14.79 -3.85 9.40
C GLY A 113 13.65 -2.87 9.06
N PRO A 114 13.07 -2.94 7.84
CA PRO A 114 11.93 -2.11 7.46
C PRO A 114 10.70 -2.39 8.34
N HIS A 115 10.04 -1.34 8.82
CA HIS A 115 8.83 -1.46 9.65
C HIS A 115 7.57 -1.21 8.81
N PHE A 116 6.61 -2.15 8.86
CA PHE A 116 5.39 -2.08 8.07
C PHE A 116 4.20 -1.64 8.91
N TYR A 117 3.68 -0.44 8.66
CA TYR A 117 2.45 0.07 9.24
C TYR A 117 1.26 -0.30 8.36
N VAL A 118 0.69 -1.47 8.64
CA VAL A 118 -0.35 -2.10 7.82
C VAL A 118 -1.74 -1.80 8.38
N ASN A 119 -2.64 -1.34 7.52
CA ASN A 119 -4.06 -1.20 7.84
C ASN A 119 -4.91 -1.91 6.79
N CYS A 120 -6.04 -2.49 7.22
CA CYS A 120 -6.99 -3.12 6.32
C CYS A 120 -8.39 -2.53 6.54
N MET A 121 -9.15 -2.35 5.46
CA MET A 121 -10.56 -1.97 5.54
C MET A 121 -11.42 -2.81 4.58
N ALA A 122 -12.65 -3.11 4.99
CA ALA A 122 -13.65 -3.71 4.11
C ALA A 122 -14.25 -2.64 3.18
N VAL A 123 -14.24 -2.91 1.88
CA VAL A 123 -14.81 -2.03 0.86
C VAL A 123 -15.76 -2.81 -0.05
N GLN A 124 -16.77 -2.12 -0.56
CA GLN A 124 -17.65 -2.63 -1.60
C GLN A 124 -17.41 -1.81 -2.86
N VAL A 125 -16.89 -2.44 -3.91
CA VAL A 125 -16.63 -1.79 -5.20
C VAL A 125 -17.87 -1.87 -6.06
N THR A 126 -18.30 -0.71 -6.57
CA THR A 126 -19.27 -0.57 -7.65
C THR A 126 -18.54 -0.24 -8.95
N SER A 127 -18.82 -0.99 -10.02
CA SER A 127 -18.14 -0.86 -11.31
C SER A 127 -18.87 -1.62 -12.42
N ASP A 128 -18.50 -1.31 -13.66
CA ASP A 128 -18.84 -2.09 -14.85
C ASP A 128 -17.65 -2.96 -15.33
N GLY A 129 -16.57 -2.99 -14.54
CA GLY A 129 -15.37 -3.77 -14.83
C GLY A 129 -15.61 -5.27 -14.69
N THR A 130 -14.72 -6.06 -15.28
CA THR A 130 -14.78 -7.53 -15.24
C THR A 130 -13.47 -8.18 -14.80
N ASP A 131 -12.47 -7.36 -14.51
CA ASP A 131 -11.14 -7.84 -14.21
C ASP A 131 -11.10 -8.59 -12.89
N THR A 132 -10.36 -9.69 -12.88
CA THR A 132 -10.04 -10.49 -11.69
C THR A 132 -8.51 -10.57 -11.55
N PRO A 133 -7.86 -9.54 -10.98
CA PRO A 133 -6.41 -9.47 -10.96
C PRO A 133 -5.78 -10.66 -10.23
N LYS A 134 -4.68 -11.19 -10.78
CA LYS A 134 -3.90 -12.24 -10.11
C LYS A 134 -3.28 -11.70 -8.84
N GLY A 135 -3.52 -12.37 -7.73
CA GLY A 135 -3.00 -12.00 -6.43
C GLY A 135 -1.61 -12.58 -6.12
N ASN A 136 -1.00 -12.02 -5.10
CA ASN A 136 0.29 -12.41 -4.52
C ASN A 136 0.11 -12.74 -3.04
N LYS A 137 1.05 -13.49 -2.47
CA LYS A 137 1.01 -13.87 -1.04
C LYS A 137 1.60 -12.78 -0.17
N ILE A 138 0.85 -12.37 0.84
CA ILE A 138 1.35 -11.51 1.92
C ILE A 138 0.96 -12.18 3.24
N PRO A 139 1.92 -12.70 4.04
CA PRO A 139 3.37 -12.64 3.85
C PRO A 139 3.88 -13.47 2.65
N GLY A 140 5.03 -13.09 2.08
CA GLY A 140 5.66 -13.78 0.95
C GLY A 140 6.37 -12.85 -0.03
N ILE A 141 5.69 -11.81 -0.53
CA ILE A 141 6.29 -10.84 -1.47
C ILE A 141 7.54 -10.14 -0.92
N TYR A 142 7.60 -10.00 0.40
CA TYR A 142 8.70 -9.36 1.12
C TYR A 142 9.74 -10.35 1.65
N ASN A 143 9.73 -11.64 1.28
CA ASN A 143 10.82 -12.54 1.68
C ASN A 143 12.18 -12.01 1.18
N ASN A 144 13.25 -12.20 1.96
CA ASN A 144 14.60 -11.65 1.71
C ASN A 144 14.59 -10.12 1.64
N MET A 145 14.01 -9.46 2.66
CA MET A 145 13.82 -8.01 2.71
C MET A 145 15.13 -7.23 2.56
N GLU A 146 16.23 -7.76 3.10
CA GLU A 146 17.55 -7.13 3.07
C GLU A 146 17.93 -6.76 1.63
N GLU A 147 17.91 -7.73 0.71
CA GLU A 147 18.29 -7.50 -0.69
C GLU A 147 17.29 -6.63 -1.45
N LYS A 148 16.01 -6.69 -1.07
CA LYS A 148 14.94 -6.03 -1.81
C LYS A 148 14.83 -4.54 -1.50
N PHE A 149 15.10 -4.15 -0.26
CA PHE A 149 15.07 -2.75 0.16
C PHE A 149 16.46 -2.08 0.14
N TRP A 150 17.53 -2.82 -0.16
CA TRP A 150 18.91 -2.30 -0.34
C TRP A 150 19.11 -1.64 -1.70
N VAL A 151 19.73 -0.46 -1.72
CA VAL A 151 20.37 0.13 -2.91
C VAL A 151 21.81 0.50 -2.52
N ASP A 152 22.79 -0.27 -2.99
CA ASP A 152 24.23 -0.04 -2.78
C ASP A 152 24.72 -0.05 -1.32
N GLY A 153 24.38 -1.09 -0.55
CA GLY A 153 24.96 -1.31 0.79
C GLY A 153 24.40 -0.40 1.90
N SER A 154 23.50 0.51 1.55
CA SER A 154 22.82 1.43 2.46
C SER A 154 21.39 1.61 1.97
N VAL A 155 20.51 2.13 2.81
CA VAL A 155 19.38 2.90 2.28
C VAL A 155 19.95 4.23 1.81
N SER A 156 20.62 4.24 0.65
CA SER A 156 20.86 5.48 -0.09
C SER A 156 19.50 5.96 -0.59
N ALA A 157 18.81 6.63 0.33
CA ALA A 157 17.38 6.89 0.41
C ALA A 157 16.93 7.99 -0.58
N ASN A 158 17.35 7.90 -1.83
CA ASN A 158 16.91 8.85 -2.84
C ASN A 158 15.52 8.45 -3.33
N VAL A 159 14.53 9.26 -2.96
CA VAL A 159 13.13 9.15 -3.40
C VAL A 159 13.03 8.99 -4.93
N ALA A 160 13.94 9.61 -5.70
CA ALA A 160 13.94 9.56 -7.15
C ALA A 160 14.39 8.21 -7.74
N THR A 161 15.22 7.44 -7.03
CA THR A 161 15.78 6.18 -7.55
C THR A 161 15.25 4.94 -6.84
N PHE A 162 14.55 5.12 -5.72
CA PHE A 162 14.05 4.02 -4.92
C PHE A 162 12.96 3.22 -5.66
N LYS A 163 13.12 1.90 -5.69
CA LYS A 163 12.16 0.97 -6.28
C LYS A 163 11.48 0.18 -5.17
N ILE A 164 10.16 0.27 -5.11
CA ILE A 164 9.38 -0.43 -4.09
C ILE A 164 9.35 -1.92 -4.43
N PRO A 165 9.76 -2.80 -3.50
CA PRO A 165 9.69 -4.24 -3.71
C PRO A 165 8.27 -4.76 -3.87
N GLY A 166 8.18 -5.97 -4.45
CA GLY A 166 6.92 -6.69 -4.62
C GLY A 166 6.38 -6.60 -6.05
N PRO A 167 5.11 -6.98 -6.25
CA PRO A 167 4.53 -7.05 -7.59
C PRO A 167 4.38 -5.64 -8.19
N GLN A 168 4.32 -5.57 -9.52
CA GLN A 168 3.95 -4.33 -10.21
C GLN A 168 2.52 -3.92 -9.87
N VAL A 169 2.23 -2.63 -9.99
CA VAL A 169 0.84 -2.13 -9.95
C VAL A 169 0.05 -2.81 -11.06
N TYR A 170 -1.08 -3.38 -10.69
CA TYR A 170 -1.99 -4.02 -11.62
C TYR A 170 -2.50 -3.01 -12.66
N THR A 171 -2.47 -3.40 -13.94
CA THR A 171 -2.97 -2.59 -15.06
C THR A 171 -4.39 -3.00 -15.43
N PRO A 172 -5.40 -2.11 -15.31
CA PRO A 172 -6.78 -2.37 -15.72
C PRO A 172 -6.91 -2.67 -17.22
N SER A 173 -7.78 -3.62 -17.59
CA SER A 173 -8.12 -3.85 -19.00
C SER A 173 -8.95 -2.70 -19.57
N THR A 174 -9.80 -2.10 -18.74
CA THR A 174 -10.54 -0.87 -19.05
C THR A 174 -9.78 0.34 -18.49
N PRO A 175 -9.28 1.25 -19.35
CA PRO A 175 -8.67 2.50 -18.91
C PRO A 175 -9.66 3.36 -18.10
N ARG A 176 -9.13 4.30 -17.31
CA ARG A 176 -9.94 5.27 -16.56
C ARG A 176 -11.00 5.88 -17.48
N GLY A 177 -12.28 5.76 -17.10
CA GLY A 177 -13.37 6.47 -17.78
C GLY A 177 -13.06 7.96 -17.78
N THR A 178 -12.92 8.54 -18.98
CA THR A 178 -12.86 9.99 -19.17
C THR A 178 -14.28 10.52 -18.98
N THR A 179 -14.58 10.97 -17.76
CA THR A 179 -15.72 11.84 -17.49
C THR A 179 -15.23 13.19 -17.02
#